data_AF-A0A957ZG93-F1
#
_entry.id   AF-A0A957ZG93-F1
#
_cell.length_a   1.000
_cell.length_b   1.000
_cell.length_c   1.000
_cell.angle_alpha   90.00
_cell.angle_beta   90.00
_cell.angle_gamma   90.00
#
_symmetry.space_group_name_H-M   'P 1'
#
loop_
_entity.id
_entity.type
_entity.pdbx_description
1 polymer ?
#
loop_
_entity_poly.entity_id
_entity_poly.type
_entity_poly.pdbx_seq_one_letter_code
_entity_poly.pdbx_strand_id
1 'polypeptide(L)'
;STFVIAVSAGVLASIGLEALGLGPFEANTLGMTIYWTMWYGALLNGWWWWWAPPIVVIVTLFVGLFLISQGLDEWANPRLRRSV
;
A
#
# COMPACT_ATOMS: atom_id res chain seq x y z
N SER A 1 16.95 1.07 7.07
CA SER A 1 15.68 0.79 6.36
C SER A 1 14.75 -0.28 6.98
N THR A 2 15.06 -0.92 8.13
CA THR A 2 14.19 -2.00 8.72
C THR A 2 12.77 -1.56 9.09
N PHE A 3 12.61 -0.33 9.60
CA PHE A 3 11.30 0.21 9.96
C PHE A 3 10.34 0.28 8.75
N VAL A 4 10.80 0.85 7.63
CA VAL A 4 9.97 0.99 6.43
C VAL A 4 9.57 -0.36 5.86
N ILE A 5 10.49 -1.33 5.84
CA ILE A 5 10.19 -2.71 5.40
C ILE A 5 9.14 -3.35 6.31
N ALA A 6 9.26 -3.20 7.63
CA ALA A 6 8.28 -3.74 8.57
C ALA A 6 6.88 -3.10 8.40
N VAL A 7 6.81 -1.78 8.25
CA VAL A 7 5.54 -1.05 8.04
C VAL A 7 4.90 -1.45 6.72
N SER A 8 5.67 -1.44 5.63
CA SER A 8 5.18 -1.79 4.30
C SER A 8 4.69 -3.25 4.23
N ALA A 9 5.40 -4.19 4.85
CA ALA A 9 4.97 -5.59 4.98
C ALA A 9 3.68 -5.72 5.81
N GLY A 10 3.55 -4.98 6.92
CA GLY A 10 2.35 -4.98 7.75
C GLY A 10 1.12 -4.47 7.00
N VAL A 11 1.26 -3.38 6.25
CA VAL A 11 0.18 -2.81 5.41
C VAL A 11 -0.22 -3.78 4.29
N LEU A 12 0.74 -4.40 3.60
CA LEU A 12 0.45 -5.43 2.60
C LEU A 12 -0.29 -6.62 3.20
N ALA A 13 0.15 -7.08 4.37
CA ALA A 13 -0.47 -8.20 5.05
C ALA A 13 -1.93 -7.89 5.45
N SER A 14 -2.21 -6.71 6.00
CA SER A 14 -3.56 -6.32 6.38
C SER A 14 -4.48 -6.22 5.16
N ILE A 15 -4.02 -5.55 4.10
CA ILE A 15 -4.80 -5.41 2.85
C ILE A 15 -5.04 -6.78 2.21
N GLY A 16 -4.02 -7.64 2.18
CA GLY A 16 -4.14 -8.99 1.63
C GLY A 16 -5.15 -9.84 2.40
N LEU A 17 -5.15 -9.74 3.74
CA LEU A 17 -6.08 -10.47 4.59
C LEU A 17 -7.53 -10.01 4.37
N GLU A 18 -7.75 -8.69 4.30
CA GLU A 18 -9.04 -8.09 3.98
C GLU A 18 -9.51 -8.46 2.56
N ALA A 19 -8.61 -8.47 1.57
CA ALA A 19 -8.93 -8.86 0.20
C ALA A 19 -9.35 -10.33 0.07
N LEU A 20 -8.90 -11.19 0.99
CA LEU A 20 -9.38 -12.58 1.12
C LEU A 20 -10.75 -12.68 1.83
N GLY A 21 -11.33 -11.57 2.26
CA GLY A 21 -12.61 -11.54 2.97
C GLY A 21 -12.50 -11.81 4.47
N LEU A 22 -11.29 -11.76 5.04
CA LEU A 22 -11.04 -11.91 6.49
C LEU A 22 -11.02 -10.56 7.22
N GLY A 23 -11.45 -9.49 6.54
CA GLY A 23 -11.57 -8.15 7.09
C GLY A 23 -12.95 -7.88 7.70
N PRO A 24 -13.08 -6.79 8.48
CA PRO A 24 -14.37 -6.35 9.00
C PRO A 24 -15.27 -5.83 7.86
N PHE A 25 -16.39 -6.52 7.61
CA PHE A 25 -17.32 -6.19 6.52
C PHE A 25 -18.01 -4.82 6.68
N GLU A 26 -18.13 -4.32 7.91
CA GLU A 26 -18.72 -3.01 8.20
C GLU A 26 -17.73 -1.85 7.97
N ALA A 27 -16.44 -2.15 7.78
CA ALA A 27 -15.41 -1.14 7.58
C ALA A 27 -15.11 -0.92 6.10
N ASN A 28 -15.14 0.34 5.67
CA ASN A 28 -14.74 0.75 4.33
C ASN A 28 -13.22 0.89 4.22
N THR A 29 -12.51 -0.24 4.28
CA THR A 29 -11.06 -0.30 4.10
C THR A 29 -10.69 -0.54 2.63
N LEU A 30 -9.41 -0.31 2.28
CA LEU A 30 -8.90 -0.55 0.93
C LEU A 30 -8.95 -2.04 0.56
N GLY A 31 -8.61 -2.94 1.48
CA GLY A 31 -8.66 -4.37 1.23
C GLY A 31 -10.08 -4.89 1.08
N MET A 32 -11.03 -4.38 1.89
CA MET A 32 -12.45 -4.71 1.71
C MET A 32 -12.99 -4.19 0.37
N THR A 33 -12.56 -3.01 -0.08
CA THR A 33 -12.94 -2.49 -1.41
C THR A 33 -12.44 -3.39 -2.56
N ILE A 34 -11.24 -3.95 -2.41
CA ILE A 34 -10.70 -4.95 -3.36
C ILE A 34 -11.51 -6.24 -3.29
N TYR A 35 -11.85 -6.72 -2.10
CA TYR A 35 -12.74 -7.88 -1.92
C TYR A 35 -14.07 -7.68 -2.65
N TRP A 36 -14.74 -6.53 -2.45
CA TRP A 36 -16.00 -6.22 -3.11
C TRP A 36 -15.88 -6.15 -4.63
N THR A 37 -14.77 -5.63 -5.15
CA THR A 37 -14.47 -5.63 -6.58
C THR A 37 -14.47 -7.04 -7.16
N MET A 38 -13.83 -7.99 -6.47
CA MET A 38 -13.78 -9.39 -6.88
C MET A 38 -15.15 -10.06 -6.73
N TRP A 39 -15.84 -9.82 -5.61
CA TRP A 39 -17.15 -10.37 -5.30
C TRP A 39 -18.23 -9.99 -6.33
N TYR A 40 -18.31 -8.71 -6.67
CA TYR A 40 -19.28 -8.20 -7.67
C TYR A 40 -18.79 -8.36 -9.12
N GLY A 41 -17.59 -8.91 -9.34
CA GLY A 41 -17.01 -9.05 -10.67
C GLY A 41 -16.80 -7.70 -11.37
N ALA A 42 -16.54 -6.62 -10.63
CA ALA A 42 -16.39 -5.26 -11.17
C ALA A 42 -15.25 -5.17 -12.21
N LEU A 43 -14.22 -6.02 -12.08
CA LEU A 43 -13.13 -6.14 -13.04
C LEU A 43 -13.59 -6.66 -14.40
N LEU A 44 -14.44 -7.70 -14.40
CA LEU A 44 -15.03 -8.31 -15.60
C LEU A 44 -16.10 -7.40 -16.24
N ASN A 45 -16.83 -6.65 -15.41
CA ASN A 45 -17.87 -5.71 -15.84
C ASN A 45 -17.31 -4.36 -16.33
N GLY A 46 -15.99 -4.14 -16.27
CA GLY A 46 -15.35 -2.90 -16.73
C GLY A 46 -15.60 -1.68 -15.82
N TRP A 47 -16.03 -1.88 -14.58
CA TRP A 47 -16.28 -0.80 -13.61
C TRP A 47 -14.96 -0.32 -13.00
N TRP A 48 -14.21 0.46 -13.78
CA TRP A 48 -12.88 0.94 -13.40
C TRP A 48 -12.86 1.79 -12.13
N TRP A 49 -13.94 2.51 -11.84
CA TRP A 49 -14.06 3.32 -10.63
C TRP A 49 -14.11 2.51 -9.33
N TRP A 50 -14.27 1.18 -9.38
CA TRP A 50 -14.21 0.31 -8.19
C TRP A 50 -12.79 -0.11 -7.84
N TRP A 51 -12.00 -0.51 -8.85
CA TRP A 51 -10.69 -1.11 -8.65
C TRP A 51 -9.54 -0.14 -8.83
N ALA A 52 -9.67 0.88 -9.67
CA ALA A 52 -8.58 1.82 -9.93
C ALA A 52 -8.25 2.69 -8.70
N PRO A 53 -9.23 3.29 -7.98
CA PRO A 53 -8.92 4.10 -6.80
C PRO A 53 -8.12 3.38 -5.70
N PRO A 54 -8.50 2.16 -5.23
CA PRO A 54 -7.73 1.50 -4.19
C PRO A 54 -6.31 1.15 -4.65
N ILE A 55 -6.11 0.78 -5.92
CA ILE A 55 -4.77 0.51 -6.46
C ILE A 55 -3.90 1.76 -6.45
N VAL A 56 -4.42 2.91 -6.89
CA VAL A 56 -3.67 4.18 -6.92
C VAL A 56 -3.24 4.61 -5.52
N VAL A 57 -4.12 4.45 -4.52
CA VAL A 57 -3.79 4.77 -3.12
C VAL A 57 -2.68 3.86 -2.60
N ILE A 58 -2.76 2.55 -2.88
CA ILE A 58 -1.74 1.58 -2.49
C ILE A 58 -0.40 1.95 -3.14
N VAL A 59 -0.36 2.16 -4.46
CA VAL A 59 0.87 2.54 -5.16
C VAL A 59 1.49 3.81 -4.57
N THR A 60 0.67 4.84 -4.34
CA THR A 60 1.14 6.10 -3.76
C THR A 60 1.72 5.90 -2.35
N LEU A 61 1.10 5.05 -1.54
CA LEU A 61 1.59 4.71 -0.20
C LEU A 61 2.95 4.01 -0.25
N PHE A 62 3.11 3.00 -1.12
CA PHE A 62 4.38 2.29 -1.25
C PHE A 62 5.51 3.17 -1.81
N VAL A 63 5.20 4.01 -2.79
CA VAL A 63 6.15 5.00 -3.33
C VAL A 63 6.53 6.03 -2.26
N GLY A 64 5.56 6.54 -1.49
CA GLY A 64 5.82 7.47 -0.39
C GLY A 64 6.72 6.85 0.69
N LEU A 65 6.44 5.61 1.10
CA LEU A 65 7.30 4.87 2.03
C LEU A 65 8.71 4.64 1.48
N PHE A 66 8.84 4.33 0.19
CA PHE A 66 10.13 4.18 -0.46
C PHE A 66 10.93 5.48 -0.44
N LEU A 67 10.31 6.61 -0.79
CA LEU A 67 10.95 7.93 -0.73
C LEU A 67 11.38 8.30 0.69
N ILE A 68 10.55 8.00 1.70
CA ILE A 68 10.91 8.17 3.10
C ILE A 68 12.13 7.33 3.46
N SER A 69 12.20 6.06 3.01
CA SER A 69 13.38 5.23 3.25
C SER A 69 14.63 5.85 2.67
N GLN A 70 14.59 6.33 1.42
CA GLN A 70 15.74 6.97 0.77
C GLN A 70 16.17 8.24 1.52
N GLY A 71 15.22 9.09 1.90
CA GLY A 71 15.52 10.32 2.66
C GLY A 71 16.06 10.04 4.06
N LEU A 72 15.54 9.02 4.76
CA LEU A 72 16.09 8.59 6.05
C LEU A 72 17.49 8.00 5.93
N ASP A 73 17.73 7.20 4.89
CA ASP A 73 19.04 6.60 4.64
C ASP A 73 20.09 7.69 4.30
N GLU A 74 19.69 8.78 3.62
CA GLU A 74 20.52 9.96 3.37
C GLU A 74 20.76 10.81 4.64
N TRP A 75 19.73 11.01 5.46
CA TRP A 75 19.83 11.77 6.73
C TRP A 75 20.66 11.03 7.79
N ALA A 76 20.50 9.71 7.88
CA ALA A 76 21.21 8.85 8.83
C ALA A 76 22.68 8.64 8.46
N ASN A 77 23.10 8.93 7.21
CA ASN A 77 24.45 8.67 6.73
C ASN A 77 25.20 9.96 6.32
N PRO A 78 25.67 10.78 7.29
CA PRO A 78 26.32 12.06 7.02
C PRO A 78 27.69 11.95 6.31
N ARG A 79 28.21 10.74 6.06
CA ARG A 79 29.52 10.52 5.40
C ARG A 79 29.50 10.81 3.90
N LEU A 80 28.34 10.72 3.22
CA LEU A 80 28.19 11.09 1.81
C LEU A 80 28.19 12.60 1.58
N ARG A 81 27.97 13.40 2.64
CA ARG A 81 27.91 14.88 2.57
C ARG A 81 29.30 15.54 2.47
N ARG A 82 30.40 14.79 2.59
CA ARG A 82 31.76 15.34 2.74
C ARG A 82 32.73 15.11 1.58
N SER A 83 32.29 14.48 0.49
CA SER A 83 33.16 14.25 -0.69
C SER A 83 32.90 15.21 -1.85
N VAL A 84 32.30 16.38 -1.57
CA VAL A 84 32.24 17.50 -2.50
C VAL A 84 32.99 18.67 -1.89
#